data_AF-A0A915YL41-F1
#
_entry.id   AF-A0A915YL41-F1
#
_cell.length_a   1.000
_cell.length_b   1.000
_cell.length_c   1.000
_cell.angle_alpha   90.00
_cell.angle_beta   90.00
_cell.angle_gamma   90.00
#
_symmetry.space_group_name_H-M   'P 1'
#
loop_
_entity.id
_entity.type
_entity.pdbx_description
1 polymer ?
#
loop_
_entity_poly.entity_id
_entity_poly.type
_entity_poly.pdbx_seq_one_letter_code
_entity_poly.pdbx_strand_id
1 'polypeptide(L)'
;MKIICVGRNYAAHAEELNNPIPQTPLLFLKPDTAQLLDGFPLYYPDFTKDLHYEAEILLKICKNGKHIAPQFASEYYNEVSIGIDFTARDVQNRCKEKGHPWEIAKAWNHSAAIGQFIPLKEAQNKNGVIDFSLTKNEEVVQQGVSSDMLTNFDELITYISKYFMLLRGDVIFTGTPKGVGSVQIGDQLKGFIGTQQLLSCAIK
;
A
#
# COMPACT_ATOMS: atom_id res chain seq x y z
N MET A 1 15.27 4.27 4.84
CA MET A 1 14.26 3.25 4.45
C MET A 1 13.57 3.77 3.20
N LYS A 2 13.37 2.97 2.16
CA LYS A 2 12.49 3.37 1.04
C LYS A 2 11.15 2.64 1.12
N ILE A 3 10.11 3.34 0.67
CA ILE A 3 8.77 2.81 0.51
C ILE A 3 8.50 2.68 -0.98
N ILE A 4 8.30 1.46 -1.45
CA ILE A 4 8.05 1.12 -2.85
C ILE A 4 6.59 0.75 -2.98
N CYS A 5 5.85 1.38 -3.89
CA CYS A 5 4.41 1.18 -4.02
C CYS A 5 4.06 0.62 -5.39
N VAL A 6 3.05 -0.25 -5.42
CA VAL A 6 2.59 -0.93 -6.63
C VAL A 6 1.17 -0.48 -6.97
N GLY A 7 1.02 0.24 -8.08
CA GLY A 7 -0.29 0.64 -8.58
C GLY A 7 -1.00 -0.49 -9.34
N ARG A 8 -2.33 -0.55 -9.17
CA ARG A 8 -3.24 -1.41 -9.96
C ARG A 8 -2.95 -2.91 -9.87
N ASN A 9 -2.62 -3.40 -8.67
CA ASN A 9 -2.36 -4.83 -8.48
C ASN A 9 -3.62 -5.67 -8.21
N TYR A 10 -4.82 -5.07 -8.24
CA TYR A 10 -6.10 -5.76 -8.10
C TYR A 10 -7.01 -5.41 -9.28
N ALA A 11 -7.54 -6.43 -9.96
CA ALA A 11 -8.36 -6.24 -11.17
C ALA A 11 -9.59 -5.35 -10.89
N ALA A 12 -10.33 -5.63 -9.82
CA ALA A 12 -11.54 -4.90 -9.47
C ALA A 12 -11.28 -3.40 -9.17
N HIS A 13 -10.09 -3.07 -8.66
CA HIS A 13 -9.70 -1.68 -8.44
C HIS A 13 -9.32 -0.97 -9.76
N ALA A 14 -8.65 -1.69 -10.67
CA ALA A 14 -8.36 -1.15 -12.00
C ALA A 14 -9.68 -0.82 -12.76
N GLU A 15 -10.66 -1.70 -12.68
CA GLU A 15 -12.00 -1.52 -13.26
C GLU A 15 -12.78 -0.36 -12.61
N GLU A 16 -12.77 -0.25 -11.28
CA GLU A 16 -13.43 0.84 -10.52
C GLU A 16 -13.00 2.23 -11.00
N LEU A 17 -11.72 2.39 -11.34
CA LEU A 17 -11.17 3.66 -11.82
C LEU A 17 -11.06 3.74 -13.35
N ASN A 18 -11.76 2.86 -14.08
CA ASN A 18 -11.80 2.77 -15.54
C ASN A 18 -10.41 2.78 -16.20
N ASN A 19 -9.46 2.08 -15.59
CA ASN A 19 -8.09 1.97 -16.08
C ASN A 19 -7.86 0.59 -16.72
N PRO A 20 -7.05 0.49 -17.78
CA PRO A 20 -6.63 -0.81 -18.28
C PRO A 20 -5.77 -1.53 -17.24
N ILE A 21 -5.93 -2.85 -17.16
CA ILE A 21 -5.03 -3.72 -16.41
C ILE A 21 -3.63 -3.61 -17.04
N PRO A 22 -2.61 -3.20 -16.29
CA PRO A 22 -1.28 -3.04 -16.84
C PRO A 22 -0.64 -4.40 -17.13
N GLN A 23 0.14 -4.51 -18.21
CA GLN A 23 0.90 -5.73 -18.53
C GLN A 23 2.06 -5.97 -17.54
N THR A 24 2.52 -4.92 -16.87
CA THR A 24 3.59 -4.96 -15.88
C THR A 24 3.25 -4.07 -14.68
N PRO A 25 3.69 -4.41 -13.46
CA PRO A 25 3.41 -3.60 -12.27
C PRO A 25 3.82 -2.13 -12.44
N LEU A 26 2.93 -1.20 -12.07
CA LEU A 26 3.23 0.23 -12.06
C LEU A 26 3.91 0.58 -10.74
N LEU A 27 5.15 1.07 -10.79
CA LEU A 27 5.94 1.36 -9.60
C LEU A 27 6.05 2.87 -9.37
N PHE A 28 5.91 3.28 -8.11
CA PHE A 28 6.28 4.62 -7.64
C PHE A 28 6.89 4.52 -6.24
N LEU A 29 7.53 5.60 -5.79
CA LEU A 29 8.25 5.65 -4.52
C LEU A 29 7.63 6.68 -3.59
N LYS A 30 7.75 6.43 -2.30
CA LYS A 30 7.59 7.46 -1.26
C LYS A 30 8.89 7.59 -0.46
N PRO A 31 9.29 8.82 -0.08
CA PRO A 31 10.45 9.04 0.78
C PRO A 31 10.20 8.50 2.19
N ASP A 32 11.24 8.39 3.00
CA ASP A 32 11.09 8.01 4.41
C ASP A 32 10.23 8.99 5.21
N THR A 33 10.26 10.28 4.89
CA THR A 33 9.39 11.31 5.49
C THR A 33 7.90 11.11 5.18
N ALA A 34 7.56 10.26 4.20
CA ALA A 34 6.17 9.89 3.94
C ALA A 34 5.60 8.94 4.99
N GLN A 35 6.44 8.30 5.81
CA GLN A 35 5.97 7.41 6.86
C GLN A 35 5.21 8.20 7.94
N LEU A 36 3.92 7.88 8.12
CA LEU A 36 3.18 8.25 9.31
C LEU A 36 3.43 7.18 10.38
N LEU A 37 3.85 7.62 11.56
CA LEU A 37 4.07 6.75 12.71
C LEU A 37 2.74 6.24 13.26
N ASP A 38 2.71 4.99 13.69
CA ASP A 38 1.50 4.39 14.28
C ASP A 38 1.02 5.18 15.50
N GLY A 39 -0.29 5.32 15.62
CA GLY A 39 -0.96 6.12 16.66
C GLY A 39 -0.89 7.65 16.46
N PHE A 40 -0.12 8.16 15.50
CA PHE A 40 -0.15 9.58 15.15
C PHE A 40 -1.30 9.89 14.19
N PRO A 41 -1.97 11.04 14.36
CA PRO A 41 -2.99 11.46 13.40
C PRO A 41 -2.35 11.90 12.09
N LEU A 42 -3.06 11.64 10.98
CA LEU A 42 -2.78 12.31 9.72
C LEU A 42 -3.45 13.68 9.74
N TYR A 43 -2.65 14.75 9.58
CA TYR A 43 -3.20 16.08 9.34
C TYR A 43 -3.59 16.22 7.87
N TYR A 44 -4.83 16.64 7.63
CA TYR A 44 -5.38 16.82 6.30
C TYR A 44 -4.57 17.88 5.55
N PRO A 45 -4.00 17.59 4.36
CA PRO A 45 -3.14 18.54 3.67
C PRO A 45 -3.94 19.64 2.95
N ASP A 46 -3.54 20.90 3.14
CA ASP A 46 -4.20 22.08 2.54
C ASP A 46 -4.18 22.11 1.00
N PHE A 47 -3.25 21.38 0.37
CA PHE A 47 -3.07 21.42 -1.09
C PHE A 47 -4.05 20.54 -1.87
N THR A 48 -4.83 19.70 -1.19
CA THR A 48 -5.82 18.79 -1.81
C THR A 48 -7.18 19.00 -1.17
N LYS A 49 -8.24 18.75 -1.94
CA LYS A 49 -9.63 18.70 -1.45
C LYS A 49 -10.23 17.31 -1.56
N ASP A 50 -9.45 16.35 -2.04
CA ASP A 50 -9.91 15.01 -2.38
C ASP A 50 -8.84 13.98 -1.96
N LEU A 51 -8.70 13.81 -0.65
CA LEU A 51 -7.74 12.88 -0.06
C LEU A 51 -8.37 11.50 0.08
N HIS A 52 -7.82 10.52 -0.60
CA HIS A 52 -8.28 9.13 -0.57
C HIS A 52 -7.44 8.24 0.35
N TYR A 53 -8.10 7.29 1.00
CA TYR A 53 -7.45 6.11 1.56
C TYR A 53 -7.31 5.00 0.51
N GLU A 54 -6.21 4.25 0.58
CA GLU A 54 -5.96 3.04 -0.21
C GLU A 54 -5.32 2.01 0.71
N ALA A 55 -6.11 1.05 1.22
CA ALA A 55 -5.60 0.00 2.11
C ALA A 55 -4.79 -1.03 1.35
N GLU A 56 -3.59 -1.36 1.83
CA GLU A 56 -2.68 -2.29 1.16
C GLU A 56 -1.97 -3.24 2.14
N ILE A 57 -1.65 -4.44 1.67
CA ILE A 57 -0.71 -5.32 2.38
C ILE A 57 0.71 -4.74 2.21
N LEU A 58 1.47 -4.77 3.31
CA LEU A 58 2.85 -4.32 3.33
C LEU A 58 3.79 -5.50 3.49
N LEU A 59 4.84 -5.56 2.68
CA LEU A 59 5.96 -6.49 2.88
C LEU A 59 7.15 -5.75 3.48
N LYS A 60 7.75 -6.29 4.54
CA LYS A 60 9.01 -5.78 5.08
C LYS A 60 10.19 -6.57 4.53
N ILE A 61 11.11 -5.85 3.90
CA ILE A 61 12.31 -6.46 3.32
C ILE A 61 13.30 -6.82 4.43
N CYS A 62 13.73 -8.08 4.47
CA CYS A 62 14.66 -8.59 5.49
C CYS A 62 16.08 -8.90 4.95
N LYS A 63 16.29 -8.86 3.63
CA LYS A 63 17.58 -9.10 2.95
C LYS A 63 17.88 -8.03 1.91
N ASN A 64 19.17 -7.76 1.70
CA ASN A 64 19.61 -6.88 0.61
C ASN A 64 19.67 -7.67 -0.70
N GLY A 65 19.20 -7.11 -1.81
CA GLY A 65 19.25 -7.78 -3.11
C GLY A 65 18.92 -6.89 -4.30
N LYS A 66 19.48 -7.25 -5.44
CA LYS A 66 19.19 -6.65 -6.76
C LYS A 66 19.19 -7.78 -7.79
N HIS A 67 18.33 -7.70 -8.79
CA HIS A 67 18.15 -8.77 -9.78
C HIS A 67 17.89 -10.15 -9.12
N ILE A 68 16.98 -10.18 -8.16
CA ILE A 68 16.64 -11.38 -7.40
C ILE A 68 15.95 -12.38 -8.34
N ALA A 69 16.44 -13.62 -8.37
CA ALA A 69 15.83 -14.66 -9.18
C ALA A 69 14.55 -15.20 -8.49
N PRO A 70 13.53 -15.63 -9.24
CA PRO A 70 12.24 -16.04 -8.70
C PRO A 70 12.32 -17.06 -7.55
N GLN A 71 13.20 -18.05 -7.66
CA GLN A 71 13.35 -19.12 -6.67
C GLN A 71 13.85 -18.63 -5.30
N PHE A 72 14.40 -17.41 -5.21
CA PHE A 72 14.89 -16.81 -3.96
C PHE A 72 13.96 -15.72 -3.42
N ALA A 73 12.90 -15.34 -4.16
CA ALA A 73 12.09 -14.16 -3.85
C ALA A 73 11.42 -14.23 -2.47
N SER A 74 10.89 -15.40 -2.10
CA SER A 74 10.25 -15.65 -0.81
C SER A 74 11.18 -15.51 0.40
N GLU A 75 12.50 -15.50 0.19
CA GLU A 75 13.46 -15.31 1.27
C GLU A 75 13.68 -13.83 1.65
N TYR A 76 13.11 -12.89 0.89
CA TYR A 76 13.35 -11.46 1.07
C TYR A 76 12.34 -10.77 1.98
N TYR A 77 11.27 -11.46 2.37
CA TYR A 77 10.26 -10.96 3.30
C TYR A 77 9.79 -12.09 4.21
N ASN A 78 9.57 -11.77 5.48
CA ASN A 78 9.07 -12.72 6.48
C ASN A 78 8.08 -12.07 7.47
N GLU A 79 7.89 -10.75 7.37
CA GLU A 79 6.94 -9.98 8.14
C GLU A 79 6.06 -9.17 7.19
N VAL A 80 4.79 -9.06 7.54
CA VAL A 80 3.79 -8.30 6.80
C VAL A 80 3.01 -7.37 7.73
N SER A 81 2.37 -6.37 7.14
CA SER A 81 1.46 -5.48 7.85
C SER A 81 0.35 -5.02 6.90
N ILE A 82 -0.50 -4.12 7.38
CA ILE A 82 -1.44 -3.35 6.58
C ILE A 82 -1.07 -1.87 6.67
N GLY A 83 -1.17 -1.17 5.54
CA GLY A 83 -0.91 0.26 5.45
C GLY A 83 -2.01 0.99 4.71
N ILE A 84 -1.92 2.32 4.73
CA ILE A 84 -2.76 3.20 3.90
C ILE A 84 -1.85 4.03 3.02
N ASP A 85 -1.98 3.86 1.70
CA ASP A 85 -1.39 4.72 0.70
C ASP A 85 -2.30 5.94 0.46
N PHE A 86 -2.10 6.99 1.26
CA PHE A 86 -2.87 8.21 1.11
C PHE A 86 -2.55 8.91 -0.21
N THR A 87 -3.62 9.29 -0.90
CA THR A 87 -3.55 9.81 -2.27
C THR A 87 -4.36 11.09 -2.39
N ALA A 88 -3.72 12.20 -2.74
CA ALA A 88 -4.42 13.39 -3.17
C ALA A 88 -4.95 13.17 -4.59
N ARG A 89 -6.18 12.70 -4.73
CA ARG A 89 -6.73 12.17 -5.98
C ARG A 89 -6.90 13.26 -7.03
N ASP A 90 -7.38 14.43 -6.63
CA ASP A 90 -7.46 15.63 -7.45
C ASP A 90 -6.09 16.02 -8.05
N VAL A 91 -5.03 15.96 -7.25
CA VAL A 91 -3.65 16.20 -7.69
C VAL A 91 -3.16 15.10 -8.62
N GLN A 92 -3.44 13.83 -8.29
CA GLN A 92 -3.03 12.70 -9.12
C GLN A 92 -3.65 12.76 -10.52
N ASN A 93 -4.95 13.10 -10.61
CA ASN A 93 -5.65 13.24 -11.89
C ASN A 93 -5.00 14.30 -12.77
N ARG A 94 -4.70 15.48 -12.20
CA ARG A 94 -3.96 16.54 -12.89
C ARG A 94 -2.57 16.09 -13.34
N CYS A 95 -1.85 15.29 -12.53
CA CYS A 95 -0.57 14.73 -12.95
C CYS A 95 -0.71 13.77 -14.12
N LYS A 96 -1.70 12.86 -14.09
CA LYS A 96 -1.98 11.90 -15.17
C LYS A 96 -2.34 12.61 -16.48
N GLU A 97 -3.22 13.61 -16.43
CA GLU A 97 -3.63 14.41 -17.60
C GLU A 97 -2.45 15.08 -18.31
N LYS A 98 -1.45 15.54 -17.54
CA LYS A 98 -0.28 16.25 -18.06
C LYS A 98 0.94 15.35 -18.29
N GLY A 99 0.83 14.06 -17.98
CA GLY A 99 1.98 13.14 -18.01
C GLY A 99 3.08 13.50 -17.00
N HIS A 100 2.72 14.18 -15.89
CA HIS A 100 3.66 14.56 -14.85
C HIS A 100 3.91 13.42 -13.85
N PRO A 101 5.05 13.47 -13.12
CA PRO A 101 5.33 12.57 -12.00
C PRO A 101 4.27 12.68 -10.88
N TRP A 102 4.10 11.60 -10.10
CA TRP A 102 3.02 11.44 -9.10
C TRP A 102 3.41 11.87 -7.67
N GLU A 103 4.65 12.32 -7.46
CA GLU A 103 5.24 12.56 -6.15
C GLU A 103 4.43 13.54 -5.31
N ILE A 104 3.91 14.62 -5.92
CA ILE A 104 3.08 15.59 -5.20
C ILE A 104 1.69 15.05 -4.81
N ALA A 105 1.25 13.96 -5.43
CA ALA A 105 -0.02 13.29 -5.11
C ALA A 105 0.16 12.12 -4.12
N LYS A 106 1.32 11.46 -4.17
CA LYS A 106 1.59 10.18 -3.49
C LYS A 106 2.73 10.21 -2.47
N ALA A 107 3.66 11.15 -2.51
CA ALA A 107 4.94 11.07 -1.79
C ALA A 107 5.20 12.26 -0.84
N TRP A 108 4.16 12.97 -0.45
CA TRP A 108 4.22 14.05 0.55
C TRP A 108 4.36 13.49 1.98
N ASN A 109 4.71 14.34 2.94
CA ASN A 109 5.00 13.93 4.32
C ASN A 109 3.81 13.20 4.97
N HIS A 110 4.06 12.07 5.63
CA HIS A 110 3.03 11.25 6.29
C HIS A 110 1.98 10.60 5.35
N SER A 111 2.17 10.63 4.03
CA SER A 111 1.26 10.00 3.06
C SER A 111 1.23 8.46 3.08
N ALA A 112 2.02 7.81 3.92
CA ALA A 112 2.05 6.35 4.08
C ALA A 112 1.86 5.98 5.55
N ALA A 113 0.65 5.57 5.93
CA ALA A 113 0.44 4.96 7.24
C ALA A 113 0.88 3.50 7.21
N ILE A 114 1.68 3.11 8.20
CA ILE A 114 2.26 1.76 8.31
C ILE A 114 1.85 1.19 9.67
N GLY A 115 1.12 0.08 9.65
CA GLY A 115 0.73 -0.62 10.87
C GLY A 115 1.86 -1.41 11.52
N GLN A 116 1.54 -2.08 12.62
CA GLN A 116 2.43 -3.03 13.27
C GLN A 116 2.72 -4.22 12.34
N PHE A 117 4.00 -4.56 12.18
CA PHE A 117 4.41 -5.76 11.45
C PHE A 117 4.22 -7.02 12.30
N ILE A 118 3.73 -8.08 11.66
CA ILE A 118 3.57 -9.42 12.23
C ILE A 118 4.25 -10.47 11.34
N PRO A 119 4.67 -11.61 11.88
CA PRO A 119 5.21 -12.71 11.08
C PRO A 119 4.23 -13.15 9.98
N LEU A 120 4.75 -13.42 8.77
CA LEU A 120 3.93 -13.83 7.62
C LEU A 120 3.03 -15.03 7.94
N LYS A 121 3.53 -15.99 8.73
CA LYS A 121 2.76 -17.18 9.14
C LYS A 121 1.55 -16.85 10.01
N GLU A 122 1.60 -15.78 10.79
CA GLU A 122 0.50 -15.33 11.64
C GLU A 122 -0.57 -14.59 10.81
N ALA A 123 -0.18 -13.95 9.72
CA ALA A 123 -1.07 -13.23 8.82
C ALA A 123 -1.87 -14.14 7.87
N GLN A 124 -1.38 -15.35 7.60
CA GLN A 124 -1.99 -16.27 6.65
C GLN A 124 -3.14 -17.06 7.29
N ASN A 125 -4.26 -17.16 6.56
CA ASN A 125 -5.36 -18.04 6.93
C ASN A 125 -5.04 -19.51 6.59
N LYS A 126 -6.00 -20.42 6.83
CA LYS A 126 -5.85 -21.86 6.59
C LYS A 126 -5.51 -22.26 5.13
N ASN A 127 -5.77 -21.37 4.17
CA ASN A 127 -5.47 -21.57 2.75
C ASN A 127 -4.12 -20.93 2.34
N GLY A 128 -3.38 -20.34 3.28
CA GLY A 128 -2.10 -19.67 3.00
C GLY A 128 -2.25 -18.26 2.39
N VAL A 129 -3.46 -17.70 2.36
CA VAL A 129 -3.73 -16.35 1.84
C VAL A 129 -3.96 -15.36 2.98
N ILE A 130 -3.78 -14.07 2.72
CA ILE A 130 -3.96 -13.01 3.71
C ILE A 130 -5.26 -12.28 3.40
N ASP A 131 -6.22 -12.36 4.31
CA ASP A 131 -7.43 -11.54 4.29
C ASP A 131 -7.12 -10.20 4.99
N PHE A 132 -7.59 -9.08 4.45
CA PHE A 132 -7.40 -7.77 5.07
C PHE A 132 -8.59 -6.85 4.84
N SER A 133 -8.73 -5.86 5.72
CA SER A 133 -9.81 -4.88 5.61
C SER A 133 -9.44 -3.52 6.19
N LEU A 134 -10.18 -2.51 5.76
CA LEU A 134 -10.14 -1.16 6.30
C LEU A 134 -11.54 -0.78 6.76
N THR A 135 -11.62 -0.23 7.97
CA THR A 135 -12.82 0.43 8.46
C THR A 135 -12.62 1.93 8.50
N LYS A 136 -13.69 2.67 8.24
CA LYS A 136 -13.81 4.12 8.40
C LYS A 136 -15.00 4.37 9.31
N ASN A 137 -14.78 4.96 10.48
CA ASN A 137 -15.82 5.20 11.48
C ASN A 137 -16.65 3.94 11.78
N GLU A 138 -15.95 2.81 11.97
CA GLU A 138 -16.52 1.48 12.26
C GLU A 138 -17.21 0.77 11.07
N GLU A 139 -17.44 1.47 9.97
CA GLU A 139 -17.95 0.86 8.74
C GLU A 139 -16.82 0.29 7.89
N VAL A 140 -16.98 -0.94 7.41
CA VAL A 140 -16.01 -1.55 6.50
C VAL A 140 -16.10 -0.88 5.12
N VAL A 141 -15.01 -0.26 4.69
CA VAL A 141 -14.94 0.47 3.42
C VAL A 141 -14.09 -0.23 2.36
N GLN A 142 -13.12 -1.06 2.78
CA GLN A 142 -12.37 -1.93 1.88
C GLN A 142 -12.20 -3.32 2.49
N GLN A 143 -12.27 -4.32 1.63
CA GLN A 143 -11.92 -5.71 1.92
C GLN A 143 -11.13 -6.26 0.74
N GLY A 144 -10.11 -7.06 1.03
CA GLY A 144 -9.32 -7.73 0.01
C GLY A 144 -8.72 -9.03 0.53
N VAL A 145 -8.30 -9.86 -0.40
CA VAL A 145 -7.54 -11.08 -0.15
C VAL A 145 -6.30 -11.10 -1.03
N SER A 146 -5.16 -11.57 -0.52
CA SER A 146 -3.91 -11.57 -1.28
C SER A 146 -3.94 -12.43 -2.54
N SER A 147 -4.86 -13.41 -2.64
CA SER A 147 -5.04 -14.24 -3.83
C SER A 147 -5.63 -13.51 -5.04
N ASP A 148 -6.24 -12.34 -4.82
CA ASP A 148 -6.82 -11.53 -5.89
C ASP A 148 -5.78 -10.59 -6.53
N MET A 149 -4.52 -10.63 -6.05
CA MET A 149 -3.44 -9.86 -6.63
C MET A 149 -3.10 -10.38 -8.04
N LEU A 150 -2.95 -9.45 -8.98
CA LEU A 150 -2.51 -9.73 -10.35
C LEU A 150 -1.04 -10.14 -10.41
N THR A 151 -0.22 -9.58 -9.53
CA THR A 151 1.19 -9.92 -9.35
C THR A 151 1.42 -10.25 -7.88
N ASN A 152 1.81 -11.49 -7.61
CA ASN A 152 1.98 -11.98 -6.23
C ASN A 152 3.28 -11.43 -5.60
N PHE A 153 3.47 -11.68 -4.30
CA PHE A 153 4.62 -11.15 -3.55
C PHE A 153 5.98 -11.52 -4.16
N ASP A 154 6.18 -12.79 -4.53
CA ASP A 154 7.45 -13.26 -5.08
C ASP A 154 7.74 -12.63 -6.45
N GLU A 155 6.70 -12.50 -7.28
CA GLU A 155 6.79 -11.81 -8.57
C GLU A 155 7.09 -10.31 -8.40
N LEU A 156 6.49 -9.64 -7.39
CA LEU A 156 6.78 -8.25 -7.06
C LEU A 156 8.24 -8.08 -6.64
N ILE A 157 8.75 -8.92 -5.74
CA ILE A 157 10.17 -8.88 -5.32
C ILE A 157 11.10 -9.03 -6.53
N THR A 158 10.81 -10.01 -7.38
CA THR A 158 11.58 -10.27 -8.61
C THR A 158 11.54 -9.07 -9.56
N TYR A 159 10.35 -8.50 -9.78
CA TYR A 159 10.14 -7.40 -10.71
C TYR A 159 10.79 -6.10 -10.20
N ILE A 160 10.50 -5.70 -8.96
CA ILE A 160 11.00 -4.49 -8.33
C ILE A 160 12.53 -4.50 -8.27
N SER A 161 13.13 -5.66 -7.91
CA SER A 161 14.58 -5.77 -7.74
C SER A 161 15.40 -5.58 -9.02
N LYS A 162 14.76 -5.61 -10.20
CA LYS A 162 15.40 -5.27 -11.48
C LYS A 162 15.73 -3.77 -11.58
N TYR A 163 14.90 -2.93 -10.95
CA TYR A 163 14.99 -1.48 -11.04
C TYR A 163 15.58 -0.86 -9.76
N PHE A 164 15.15 -1.34 -8.60
CA PHE A 164 15.55 -0.82 -7.30
C PHE A 164 16.23 -1.90 -6.48
N MET A 165 17.45 -1.67 -6.01
CA MET A 165 18.08 -2.56 -5.03
C MET A 165 17.23 -2.55 -3.76
N LEU A 166 16.72 -3.71 -3.34
CA LEU A 166 16.01 -3.89 -2.09
C LEU A 166 17.03 -3.91 -0.95
N LEU A 167 16.76 -3.15 0.11
CA LEU A 167 17.57 -3.09 1.32
C LEU A 167 16.74 -3.56 2.51
N ARG A 168 17.40 -4.19 3.48
CA ARG A 168 16.78 -4.55 4.75
C ARG A 168 16.12 -3.31 5.37
N GLY A 169 14.86 -3.47 5.76
CA GLY A 169 14.04 -2.43 6.37
C GLY A 169 13.15 -1.68 5.37
N ASP A 170 13.37 -1.82 4.06
CA ASP A 170 12.43 -1.26 3.08
C ASP A 170 11.05 -1.89 3.18
N VAL A 171 10.05 -1.13 2.74
CA VAL A 171 8.64 -1.54 2.77
C VAL A 171 8.08 -1.52 1.35
N ILE A 172 7.35 -2.57 0.99
CA ILE A 172 6.62 -2.66 -0.27
C ILE A 172 5.12 -2.60 0.02
N PHE A 173 4.47 -1.59 -0.55
CA PHE A 173 3.02 -1.42 -0.66
C PHE A 173 2.55 -2.18 -1.92
N THR A 174 1.73 -3.21 -1.75
CA THR A 174 1.46 -4.21 -2.80
C THR A 174 0.26 -3.90 -3.70
N GLY A 175 -0.36 -2.72 -3.56
CA GLY A 175 -1.58 -2.31 -4.23
C GLY A 175 -2.83 -2.48 -3.38
N THR A 176 -3.84 -1.67 -3.71
CA THR A 176 -5.13 -1.60 -3.00
C THR A 176 -6.26 -2.34 -3.74
N PRO A 177 -7.24 -2.95 -3.04
CA PRO A 177 -8.44 -3.51 -3.65
C PRO A 177 -9.44 -2.40 -3.97
N LYS A 178 -10.61 -2.75 -4.51
CA LYS A 178 -11.70 -1.79 -4.77
C LYS A 178 -12.19 -1.11 -3.48
N GLY A 179 -12.95 -0.02 -3.62
CA GLY A 179 -13.55 0.70 -2.49
C GLY A 179 -12.71 1.85 -1.99
N VAL A 180 -11.78 2.36 -2.81
CA VAL A 180 -11.04 3.58 -2.48
C VAL A 180 -12.03 4.73 -2.30
N GLY A 181 -11.80 5.59 -1.30
CA GLY A 181 -12.74 6.64 -0.98
C GLY A 181 -12.09 7.79 -0.21
N SER A 182 -12.81 8.91 -0.16
CA SER A 182 -12.32 10.13 0.48
C SER A 182 -12.37 10.05 2.01
N VAL A 183 -11.41 10.68 2.66
CA VAL A 183 -11.46 10.99 4.10
C VAL A 183 -11.89 12.45 4.32
N GLN A 184 -12.29 12.76 5.53
CA GLN A 184 -12.63 14.08 6.05
C GLN A 184 -12.00 14.25 7.43
N ILE A 185 -11.78 15.49 7.85
CA ILE A 185 -11.34 15.80 9.21
C ILE A 185 -12.35 15.22 10.21
N GLY A 186 -11.84 14.48 11.20
CA GLY A 186 -12.63 13.77 12.21
C GLY A 186 -12.84 12.29 11.91
N ASP A 187 -12.51 11.81 10.71
CA ASP A 187 -12.60 10.38 10.39
C ASP A 187 -11.58 9.54 11.18
N GLN A 188 -11.98 8.32 11.55
CA GLN A 188 -11.14 7.32 12.17
C GLN A 188 -11.00 6.11 11.24
N LEU A 189 -9.76 5.82 10.82
CA LEU A 189 -9.43 4.65 10.02
C LEU A 189 -8.79 3.57 10.88
N LYS A 190 -9.18 2.31 10.69
CA LYS A 190 -8.54 1.15 11.32
C LYS A 190 -8.30 0.05 10.28
N GLY A 191 -7.07 -0.45 10.22
CA GLY A 191 -6.65 -1.51 9.30
C GLY A 191 -6.47 -2.84 10.01
N PHE A 192 -6.91 -3.91 9.35
CA PHE A 192 -6.91 -5.27 9.90
C PHE A 192 -6.28 -6.27 8.93
N ILE A 193 -5.53 -7.22 9.48
CA ILE A 193 -5.23 -8.50 8.83
C ILE A 193 -6.03 -9.59 9.53
N GLY A 194 -6.88 -10.30 8.79
CA GLY A 194 -7.89 -11.18 9.36
C GLY A 194 -8.77 -10.42 10.35
N THR A 195 -8.69 -10.80 11.63
CA THR A 195 -9.40 -10.12 12.73
C THR A 195 -8.49 -9.24 13.58
N GLN A 196 -7.17 -9.25 13.33
CA GLN A 196 -6.20 -8.51 14.12
C GLN A 196 -6.09 -7.08 13.61
N GLN A 197 -6.41 -6.10 14.47
CA GLN A 197 -6.15 -4.70 14.19
C GLN A 197 -4.65 -4.42 14.29
N LEU A 198 -4.06 -3.89 13.22
CA LEU A 198 -2.63 -3.57 13.16
C LEU A 198 -2.35 -2.09 12.92
N LEU A 199 -3.37 -1.32 12.51
CA LEU A 199 -3.23 0.09 12.18
C LEU A 199 -4.42 0.88 12.75
N SER A 200 -4.13 2.04 13.34
CA SER A 200 -5.14 3.04 13.71
C SER A 200 -4.66 4.43 13.30
N CYS A 201 -5.46 5.13 12.51
CA CYS A 201 -5.12 6.47 12.00
C CYS A 201 -6.34 7.40 12.14
N ALA A 202 -6.18 8.49 12.89
CA ALA A 202 -7.18 9.54 12.99
C ALA A 202 -6.86 10.66 11.98
N ILE A 203 -7.88 11.20 11.32
CA ILE A 203 -7.74 12.33 10.40
C ILE A 203 -8.03 13.62 11.15
N LYS A 204 -7.07 14.54 11.18
CA LYS A 204 -7.15 15.82 11.90
C LYS A 204 -6.99 17.02 10.99
#